data_AF-A0A4W5LXV0-F1
#
_entry.id   AF-A0A4W5LXV0-F1
#
_cell.length_a   1.000
_cell.length_b   1.000
_cell.length_c   1.000
_cell.angle_alpha   90.00
_cell.angle_beta   90.00
_cell.angle_gamma   90.00
#
_symmetry.space_group_name_H-M   'P 1'
#
loop_
_entity.id
_entity.type
_entity.pdbx_description
1 polymer ?
#
loop_
_entity_poly.entity_id
_entity_poly.type
_entity_poly.pdbx_seq_one_letter_code
_entity_poly.pdbx_strand_id
1 'polypeptide(L)'
;MIICCRSSNYNKNGTSDYHLDERLPLPRASSMPMPCHLQGQLVRITHNLLRDMGGNFPLECLQENVFMAFPATAFATSGAPQLSSSGALAIYETLKNIDTLFGNFQNIIYRQIEESKCMMSSLDTGDYLIRAEGLNTYFGNIAAVLKEKNFSSCAWEVVRKELLYSLQFILEHSSDSLLWPNRT
;
A
#
# COMPACT_ATOMS: atom_id res chain seq x y z
N MET A 1 -3.75 -24.30 -7.53
CA MET A 1 -2.30 -24.19 -7.81
C MET A 1 -1.84 -22.85 -7.28
N ILE A 2 -1.34 -22.81 -6.04
CA ILE A 2 -0.86 -21.58 -5.39
C ILE A 2 0.66 -21.66 -5.40
N ILE A 3 1.30 -20.78 -6.16
CA ILE A 3 2.75 -20.66 -6.22
C ILE A 3 3.16 -19.66 -5.14
N CYS A 4 3.62 -20.14 -3.99
CA CYS A 4 4.39 -19.32 -3.06
C CYS A 4 5.82 -19.17 -3.60
N CYS A 5 6.30 -17.94 -3.77
CA CYS A 5 7.67 -17.67 -4.19
C CYS A 5 8.59 -17.28 -3.03
N ARG A 6 9.83 -17.75 -3.16
CA ARG A 6 10.93 -17.86 -2.21
C ARG A 6 11.78 -16.58 -2.19
N SER A 7 12.18 -16.11 -1.00
CA SER A 7 13.12 -14.98 -0.82
C SER A 7 14.48 -15.24 -1.48
N SER A 8 15.04 -14.22 -2.15
CA SER A 8 16.44 -14.18 -2.57
C SER A 8 17.18 -13.04 -1.87
N ASN A 9 18.28 -13.38 -1.20
CA ASN A 9 19.23 -12.44 -0.62
C ASN A 9 20.23 -12.01 -1.70
N TYR A 10 20.58 -10.72 -1.75
CA TYR A 10 21.82 -10.27 -2.40
C TYR A 10 22.52 -9.22 -1.56
N ASN A 11 23.83 -9.40 -1.40
CA ASN A 11 24.72 -8.46 -0.74
C ASN A 11 26.03 -8.32 -1.54
N LYS A 12 26.61 -7.14 -1.42
CA LYS A 12 28.01 -6.71 -1.60
C LYS A 12 28.49 -6.18 -2.96
N ASN A 13 28.76 -4.87 -2.90
CA ASN A 13 30.00 -4.17 -3.21
C ASN A 13 30.57 -4.27 -4.63
N GLY A 14 30.56 -3.11 -5.32
CA GLY A 14 31.45 -2.80 -6.43
C GLY A 14 31.74 -1.31 -6.47
N THR A 15 32.89 -0.90 -5.95
CA THR A 15 33.50 0.43 -6.18
C THR A 15 34.06 0.50 -7.60
N SER A 16 33.93 1.65 -8.26
CA SER A 16 34.74 1.98 -9.44
C SER A 16 35.14 3.46 -9.41
N ASP A 17 36.43 3.64 -9.63
CA ASP A 17 37.23 4.87 -9.60
C ASP A 17 37.24 5.49 -11.00
N TYR A 18 36.98 6.80 -11.13
CA TYR A 18 37.06 7.50 -12.41
C TYR A 18 37.72 8.88 -12.29
N HIS A 19 38.76 9.01 -13.11
CA HIS A 19 39.63 10.11 -13.48
C HIS A 19 38.93 11.47 -13.71
N LEU A 20 39.51 12.56 -13.21
CA LEU A 20 39.06 13.95 -13.41
C LEU A 20 39.48 14.49 -14.78
N ASP A 21 38.53 14.94 -15.60
CA ASP A 21 38.79 15.82 -16.75
C ASP A 21 37.83 17.02 -16.71
N GLU A 22 38.39 18.23 -16.76
CA GLU A 22 37.69 19.51 -16.69
C GLU A 22 36.94 19.82 -17.98
N ARG A 23 35.60 19.84 -17.96
CA ARG A 23 34.78 20.54 -18.97
C ARG A 23 33.60 21.28 -18.34
N LEU A 24 33.53 22.57 -18.66
CA LEU A 24 32.49 23.60 -18.51
C LEU A 24 31.12 23.15 -17.94
N PRO A 25 30.55 23.89 -16.95
CA PRO A 25 29.29 23.52 -16.33
C PRO A 25 28.12 23.76 -17.29
N LEU A 26 27.46 22.68 -17.71
CA LEU A 26 26.10 22.72 -18.25
C LEU A 26 25.16 23.29 -17.17
N PRO A 27 24.15 24.11 -17.54
CA PRO A 27 23.16 24.56 -16.58
C PRO A 27 22.50 23.33 -15.95
N ARG A 28 22.63 23.22 -14.63
CA ARG A 28 21.99 22.20 -13.83
C ARG A 28 20.49 22.32 -14.08
N ALA A 29 19.96 21.46 -14.94
CA ALA A 29 18.54 21.19 -14.94
C ALA A 29 18.24 20.65 -13.55
N SER A 30 17.79 21.53 -12.66
CA SER A 30 17.20 21.12 -11.41
C SER A 30 16.00 20.27 -11.83
N SER A 31 16.16 18.94 -11.81
CA SER A 31 14.99 18.07 -11.80
C SER A 31 14.19 18.52 -10.58
N MET A 32 13.14 19.30 -10.80
CA MET A 32 12.22 19.65 -9.74
C MET A 32 11.84 18.33 -9.07
N PRO A 33 11.98 18.20 -7.74
CA PRO A 33 11.53 17.00 -7.06
C PRO A 33 10.09 16.77 -7.49
N MET A 34 9.82 15.62 -8.10
CA MET A 34 8.44 15.23 -8.39
C MET A 34 7.71 15.30 -7.05
N PRO A 35 6.62 16.08 -6.94
CA PRO A 35 5.92 16.17 -5.68
C PRO A 35 5.46 14.76 -5.29
N CYS A 36 5.71 14.40 -4.03
CA CYS A 36 5.51 13.03 -3.56
C CYS A 36 4.01 12.74 -3.50
N HIS A 37 3.53 11.86 -4.38
CA HIS A 37 2.12 11.53 -4.49
C HIS A 37 1.89 10.03 -4.57
N LEU A 38 0.76 9.57 -4.03
CA LEU A 38 0.25 8.23 -4.24
C LEU A 38 -0.44 8.18 -5.60
N GLN A 39 -0.15 7.14 -6.40
CA GLN A 39 -0.84 7.00 -7.69
C GLN A 39 -2.16 6.27 -7.48
N GLY A 40 -3.28 6.96 -7.72
CA GLY A 40 -4.61 6.37 -7.60
C GLY A 40 -4.80 5.18 -8.53
N GLN A 41 -4.13 5.18 -9.69
CA GLN A 41 -4.11 4.03 -10.60
C GLN A 41 -3.56 2.77 -9.95
N LEU A 42 -2.51 2.88 -9.15
CA LEU A 42 -1.90 1.71 -8.53
C LEU A 42 -2.77 1.19 -7.39
N VAL A 43 -3.40 2.07 -6.59
CA VAL A 43 -4.44 1.66 -5.62
C VAL A 43 -5.58 0.92 -6.33
N ARG A 44 -6.04 1.43 -7.48
CA ARG A 44 -7.10 0.82 -8.30
C ARG A 44 -6.68 -0.53 -8.87
N ILE A 45 -5.45 -0.66 -9.35
CA ILE A 45 -4.93 -1.92 -9.86
C ILE A 45 -4.83 -2.95 -8.73
N THR A 46 -4.30 -2.58 -7.56
CA THR A 46 -4.29 -3.44 -6.37
C THR A 46 -5.68 -3.94 -6.02
N HIS A 47 -6.67 -3.04 -5.98
CA HIS A 47 -8.06 -3.40 -5.74
C HIS A 47 -8.58 -4.41 -6.77
N ASN A 48 -8.38 -4.14 -8.06
CA ASN A 48 -8.85 -5.04 -9.14
C ASN A 48 -8.17 -6.41 -9.08
N LEU A 49 -6.85 -6.45 -8.83
CA LEU A 49 -6.12 -7.71 -8.71
C LEU A 49 -6.63 -8.56 -7.53
N LEU A 50 -6.87 -7.96 -6.36
CA LEU A 50 -7.46 -8.66 -5.21
C LEU A 50 -8.90 -9.13 -5.48
N ARG A 51 -9.66 -8.37 -6.28
CA ARG A 51 -11.02 -8.75 -6.66
C ARG A 51 -10.97 -9.97 -7.58
N ASP A 52 -10.07 -9.94 -8.55
CA ASP A 52 -10.04 -10.89 -9.65
C ASP A 52 -9.33 -12.20 -9.27
N MET A 53 -8.41 -12.20 -8.29
CA MET A 53 -7.63 -13.40 -7.91
C MET A 53 -8.45 -14.53 -7.28
N GLY A 54 -9.61 -14.24 -6.68
CA GLY A 54 -10.49 -15.21 -6.04
C GLY A 54 -11.84 -15.41 -6.73
N GLY A 55 -12.13 -14.60 -7.76
CA GLY A 55 -13.46 -14.55 -8.37
C GLY A 55 -14.57 -14.20 -7.37
N ASN A 56 -15.74 -14.81 -7.54
CA ASN A 56 -16.89 -14.61 -6.66
C ASN A 56 -16.62 -15.20 -5.27
N PHE A 57 -17.05 -14.50 -4.23
CA PHE A 57 -16.95 -14.98 -2.85
C PHE A 57 -17.84 -16.23 -2.64
N PRO A 58 -17.27 -17.36 -2.16
CA PRO A 58 -18.07 -18.53 -1.80
C PRO A 58 -19.04 -18.19 -0.67
N LEU A 59 -20.33 -18.51 -0.85
CA LEU A 59 -21.38 -18.18 0.13
C LEU A 59 -21.09 -18.79 1.52
N GLU A 60 -20.54 -20.01 1.54
CA GLU A 60 -20.12 -20.72 2.74
C GLU A 60 -19.09 -19.94 3.58
N CYS A 61 -18.17 -19.23 2.94
CA CYS A 61 -17.18 -18.42 3.66
C CYS A 61 -17.75 -17.10 4.17
N LEU A 62 -18.83 -16.59 3.57
CA LEU A 62 -19.47 -15.33 3.99
C LEU A 62 -20.35 -15.49 5.22
N GLN A 63 -20.73 -16.73 5.57
CA GLN A 63 -21.52 -17.03 6.77
C GLN A 63 -20.66 -17.04 8.04
N GLU A 64 -19.34 -17.14 7.90
CA GLU A 64 -18.42 -16.95 9.02
C GLU A 64 -18.36 -15.46 9.39
N ASN A 65 -19.15 -15.06 10.39
CA ASN A 65 -19.10 -13.71 10.95
C ASN A 65 -17.80 -13.51 11.74
N VAL A 66 -16.75 -13.07 11.05
CA VAL A 66 -15.52 -12.58 11.67
C VAL A 66 -15.60 -11.06 11.70
N PHE A 67 -15.74 -10.48 12.88
CA PHE A 67 -15.75 -9.02 13.04
C PHE A 67 -14.31 -8.50 13.06
N MET A 68 -13.92 -7.73 12.03
CA MET A 68 -12.70 -6.94 12.01
C MET A 68 -13.09 -5.47 11.95
N ALA A 69 -12.76 -4.71 12.99
CA ALA A 69 -13.06 -3.28 13.02
C ALA A 69 -12.24 -2.55 11.95
N PHE A 70 -12.92 -2.01 10.94
CA PHE A 70 -12.29 -1.22 9.89
C PHE A 70 -11.69 0.08 10.48
N PRO A 71 -10.41 0.41 10.23
CA PRO A 71 -9.76 1.57 10.80
C PRO A 71 -10.10 2.84 10.01
N ALA A 72 -11.38 3.24 10.00
CA ALA A 72 -11.84 4.41 9.23
C ALA A 72 -11.07 5.69 9.59
N THR A 73 -10.69 5.85 10.85
CA THR A 73 -9.90 7.00 11.34
C THR A 73 -8.49 7.07 10.74
N ALA A 74 -7.91 5.94 10.32
CA ALA A 74 -6.61 5.92 9.64
C ALA A 74 -6.67 6.59 8.25
N PHE A 75 -7.83 6.53 7.60
CA PHE A 75 -8.06 7.04 6.24
C PHE A 75 -8.94 8.30 6.19
N ALA A 76 -9.59 8.66 7.29
CA ALA A 76 -10.45 9.83 7.35
C ALA A 76 -9.67 11.12 7.13
N THR A 77 -10.27 12.03 6.37
CA THR A 77 -9.87 13.43 6.30
C THR A 77 -10.42 14.14 7.54
N SER A 78 -9.61 14.95 8.22
CA SER A 78 -10.00 15.70 9.41
C SER A 78 -10.89 16.92 9.09
N GLY A 79 -11.86 16.75 8.19
CA GLY A 79 -12.70 17.83 7.66
C GLY A 79 -12.02 18.72 6.61
N ALA A 80 -10.76 18.43 6.26
CA ALA A 80 -10.04 19.11 5.19
C ALA A 80 -10.45 18.55 3.80
N PRO A 81 -10.44 19.37 2.74
CA PRO A 81 -10.76 18.92 1.37
C PRO A 81 -9.77 17.89 0.82
N GLN A 82 -8.59 17.79 1.43
CA GLN A 82 -7.50 16.93 0.97
C GLN A 82 -6.95 16.10 2.13
N LEU A 83 -6.46 14.91 1.79
CA LEU A 83 -5.81 13.99 2.70
C LEU A 83 -4.52 14.61 3.25
N SER A 84 -4.32 14.53 4.56
CA SER A 84 -3.07 14.98 5.19
C SER A 84 -1.88 14.13 4.72
N SER A 85 -0.65 14.64 4.84
CA SER A 85 0.56 13.84 4.60
C SER A 85 0.56 12.54 5.42
N SER A 86 0.07 12.59 6.65
CA SER A 86 -0.11 11.44 7.54
C SER A 86 -1.16 10.44 7.03
N GLY A 87 -2.27 10.93 6.45
CA GLY A 87 -3.28 10.08 5.81
C GLY A 87 -2.74 9.43 4.52
N ALA A 88 -1.97 10.16 3.72
CA ALA A 88 -1.31 9.60 2.54
C ALA A 88 -0.30 8.51 2.95
N LEU A 89 0.48 8.75 4.01
CA LEU A 89 1.39 7.74 4.54
C LEU A 89 0.64 6.50 5.08
N ALA A 90 -0.54 6.67 5.68
CA ALA A 90 -1.40 5.57 6.11
C ALA A 90 -1.86 4.69 4.94
N ILE A 91 -2.23 5.28 3.80
CA ILE A 91 -2.55 4.54 2.57
C ILE A 91 -1.31 3.78 2.06
N TYR A 92 -0.15 4.44 2.03
CA TYR A 92 1.11 3.79 1.64
C TYR A 92 1.41 2.54 2.48
N GLU A 93 1.35 2.65 3.82
CA GLU A 93 1.60 1.51 4.69
C GLU A 93 0.52 0.43 4.54
N THR A 94 -0.73 0.80 4.23
CA THR A 94 -1.79 -0.17 3.91
C THR A 94 -1.43 -1.00 2.68
N LEU A 95 -0.99 -0.36 1.60
CA LEU A 95 -0.57 -1.04 0.37
C LEU A 95 0.63 -1.96 0.62
N LYS A 96 1.59 -1.53 1.44
CA LYS A 96 2.77 -2.31 1.83
C LYS A 96 2.42 -3.50 2.72
N ASN A 97 1.49 -3.35 3.65
CA ASN A 97 1.00 -4.47 4.45
C ASN A 97 0.26 -5.50 3.59
N ILE A 98 -0.54 -5.06 2.62
CA ILE A 98 -1.18 -5.95 1.62
C ILE A 98 -0.10 -6.69 0.82
N ASP A 99 0.90 -5.99 0.29
CA ASP A 99 2.01 -6.60 -0.45
C ASP A 99 2.73 -7.68 0.36
N THR A 100 3.01 -7.37 1.63
CA THR A 100 3.65 -8.29 2.57
C THR A 100 2.77 -9.51 2.84
N LEU A 101 1.47 -9.30 3.05
CA LEU A 101 0.52 -10.37 3.39
C LEU A 101 0.39 -11.40 2.26
N PHE A 102 0.42 -10.93 1.00
CA PHE A 102 0.32 -11.78 -0.18
C PHE A 102 1.68 -12.17 -0.78
N GLY A 103 2.79 -11.79 -0.13
CA GLY A 103 4.14 -12.24 -0.50
C GLY A 103 4.68 -11.63 -1.79
N ASN A 104 4.69 -10.31 -1.91
CA ASN A 104 5.07 -9.52 -3.09
C ASN A 104 4.05 -9.64 -4.22
N PHE A 105 2.89 -9.01 -4.00
CA PHE A 105 1.73 -9.09 -4.86
C PHE A 105 1.96 -8.27 -6.14
N GLN A 106 2.51 -8.93 -7.16
CA GLN A 106 2.88 -8.38 -8.46
C GLN A 106 3.88 -7.21 -8.40
N ASN A 107 4.72 -7.07 -9.43
CA ASN A 107 5.67 -5.95 -9.58
C ASN A 107 5.00 -4.56 -9.51
N ILE A 108 3.67 -4.49 -9.62
CA ILE A 108 2.88 -3.26 -9.63
C ILE A 108 2.79 -2.63 -8.24
N ILE A 109 2.53 -3.41 -7.17
CA ILE A 109 2.49 -2.87 -5.81
C ILE A 109 3.89 -2.48 -5.37
N TYR A 110 4.88 -3.31 -5.68
CA TYR A 110 6.29 -2.99 -5.47
C TYR A 110 6.66 -1.63 -6.09
N ARG A 111 6.24 -1.37 -7.34
CA ARG A 111 6.49 -0.07 -7.99
C ARG A 111 5.80 1.10 -7.27
N GLN A 112 4.56 0.95 -6.82
CA GLN A 112 3.88 1.97 -6.02
C GLN A 112 4.65 2.24 -4.73
N ILE A 113 5.11 1.19 -4.04
CA ILE A 113 5.88 1.31 -2.80
C ILE A 113 7.17 2.09 -3.09
N GLU A 114 7.96 1.69 -4.07
CA GLU A 114 9.21 2.37 -4.42
C GLU A 114 8.99 3.85 -4.80
N GLU A 115 8.01 4.14 -5.64
CA GLU A 115 7.74 5.49 -6.16
C GLU A 115 7.17 6.45 -5.09
N SER A 116 6.62 5.92 -3.99
CA SER A 116 6.06 6.73 -2.90
C SER A 116 6.82 6.64 -1.57
N LYS A 117 8.02 6.04 -1.55
CA LYS A 117 8.93 6.03 -0.38
C LYS A 117 9.21 7.43 0.18
N CYS A 118 9.18 8.45 -0.67
CA CYS A 118 9.34 9.84 -0.26
C CYS A 118 8.30 10.32 0.78
N MET A 119 7.18 9.62 0.97
CA MET A 119 6.18 9.98 1.98
C MET A 119 6.69 9.79 3.40
N MET A 120 7.68 8.93 3.60
CA MET A 120 8.24 8.61 4.92
C MET A 120 9.03 9.78 5.53
N SER A 121 9.41 10.79 4.74
CA SER A 121 10.18 11.96 5.20
C SER A 121 9.32 13.19 5.59
N SER A 122 8.00 13.14 5.41
CA SER A 122 7.06 14.26 5.63
C SER A 122 6.17 14.05 6.87
N LEU A 123 6.76 13.71 8.01
CA LEU A 123 6.01 13.32 9.21
C LEU A 123 5.54 14.52 10.04
N ASP A 124 4.23 14.66 10.19
CA ASP A 124 3.65 15.16 11.43
C ASP A 124 3.50 13.97 12.37
N THR A 125 4.43 13.84 13.31
CA THR A 125 4.60 12.64 14.13
C THR A 125 3.37 12.34 14.98
N GLY A 126 2.59 13.34 15.40
CA GLY A 126 1.43 13.13 16.28
C GLY A 126 0.24 12.46 15.58
N ASP A 127 -0.28 13.08 14.51
CA ASP A 127 -1.41 12.55 13.73
C ASP A 127 -1.06 11.18 13.11
N TYR A 128 0.18 11.02 12.64
CA TYR A 128 0.61 9.75 12.07
C TYR A 128 0.62 8.61 13.09
N LEU A 129 1.06 8.83 14.33
CA LEU A 129 1.10 7.77 15.35
C LEU A 129 -0.29 7.19 15.63
N ILE A 130 -1.31 8.04 15.70
CA ILE A 130 -2.70 7.61 15.91
C ILE A 130 -3.19 6.76 14.73
N ARG A 131 -2.91 7.21 13.50
CA ARG A 131 -3.27 6.45 12.29
C ARG A 131 -2.52 5.12 12.22
N ALA A 132 -1.24 5.11 12.56
CA ALA A 132 -0.39 3.93 12.57
C ALA A 132 -0.85 2.90 13.62
N GLU A 133 -1.26 3.34 14.81
CA GLU A 133 -1.83 2.47 15.83
C GLU A 133 -3.11 1.76 15.34
N GLY A 134 -4.01 2.51 14.70
CA GLY A 134 -5.21 1.95 14.09
C GLY A 134 -4.90 0.92 13.00
N LEU A 135 -3.95 1.22 12.11
CA LEU A 135 -3.51 0.27 11.07
C LEU A 135 -2.85 -0.98 11.65
N ASN A 136 -1.96 -0.82 12.63
CA ASN A 136 -1.29 -1.94 13.29
C ASN A 136 -2.30 -2.88 13.96
N THR A 137 -3.31 -2.30 14.63
CA THR A 137 -4.39 -3.07 15.23
C THR A 137 -5.19 -3.84 14.16
N TYR A 138 -5.55 -3.16 13.08
CA TYR A 138 -6.32 -3.76 11.98
C TYR A 138 -5.58 -4.93 11.33
N PHE A 139 -4.33 -4.75 10.92
CA PHE A 139 -3.53 -5.83 10.32
C PHE A 139 -3.14 -6.91 11.33
N GLY A 140 -2.99 -6.57 12.61
CA GLY A 140 -2.85 -7.52 13.71
C GLY A 140 -4.06 -8.45 13.82
N ASN A 141 -5.27 -7.91 13.73
CA ASN A 141 -6.51 -8.68 13.74
C ASN A 141 -6.64 -9.57 12.50
N ILE A 142 -6.30 -9.07 11.31
CA ILE A 142 -6.23 -9.89 10.08
C ILE A 142 -5.30 -11.09 10.27
N ALA A 143 -4.11 -10.87 10.81
CA ALA A 143 -3.14 -11.93 11.06
C ALA A 143 -3.65 -12.93 12.13
N ALA A 144 -4.37 -12.45 13.15
CA ALA A 144 -4.99 -13.31 14.15
C ALA A 144 -6.08 -14.20 13.54
N VAL A 145 -6.98 -13.63 12.72
CA VAL A 145 -8.03 -14.38 12.01
C VAL A 145 -7.44 -15.49 11.15
N LEU A 146 -6.40 -15.18 10.37
CA LEU A 146 -5.72 -16.19 9.55
C LEU A 146 -5.14 -17.31 10.41
N LYS A 147 -4.51 -16.98 11.54
CA LYS A 147 -3.93 -17.99 12.46
C LYS A 147 -5.01 -18.84 13.13
N GLU A 148 -6.03 -18.23 13.71
CA GLU A 148 -7.15 -18.90 14.39
C GLU A 148 -7.90 -19.87 13.47
N LYS A 149 -8.03 -19.49 12.20
CA LYS A 149 -8.70 -20.29 11.16
C LYS A 149 -7.74 -21.18 10.37
N ASN A 150 -6.52 -21.40 10.88
CA ASN A 150 -5.48 -22.25 10.30
C ASN A 150 -5.21 -21.97 8.81
N PHE A 151 -5.25 -20.70 8.40
CA PHE A 151 -5.03 -20.24 7.03
C PHE A 151 -5.92 -20.96 6.01
N SER A 152 -7.13 -21.38 6.43
CA SER A 152 -8.11 -22.03 5.54
C SER A 152 -8.51 -21.12 4.38
N SER A 153 -9.05 -21.72 3.31
CA SER A 153 -9.54 -20.98 2.15
C SER A 153 -10.59 -19.93 2.56
N CYS A 154 -11.52 -20.25 3.45
CA CYS A 154 -12.50 -19.25 3.92
C CYS A 154 -11.89 -18.12 4.74
N ALA A 155 -10.83 -18.37 5.53
CA ALA A 155 -10.12 -17.30 6.22
C ALA A 155 -9.52 -16.30 5.23
N TRP A 156 -8.94 -16.80 4.14
CA TRP A 156 -8.41 -15.95 3.07
C TRP A 156 -9.51 -15.21 2.31
N GLU A 157 -10.68 -15.81 2.08
CA GLU A 157 -11.82 -15.12 1.46
C GLU A 157 -12.36 -13.99 2.37
N VAL A 158 -12.41 -14.20 3.69
CA VAL A 158 -12.77 -13.15 4.65
C VAL A 158 -11.75 -12.00 4.61
N VAL A 159 -10.45 -12.31 4.65
CA VAL A 159 -9.38 -11.30 4.56
C VAL A 159 -9.42 -10.55 3.22
N ARG A 160 -9.63 -11.26 2.11
CA ARG A 160 -9.76 -10.67 0.78
C ARG A 160 -10.92 -9.67 0.72
N LYS A 161 -12.07 -10.01 1.32
CA LYS A 161 -13.24 -9.13 1.42
C LYS A 161 -12.93 -7.85 2.20
N GLU A 162 -12.29 -7.97 3.36
CA GLU A 162 -11.92 -6.81 4.18
C GLU A 162 -10.93 -5.87 3.47
N LEU A 163 -9.92 -6.43 2.79
CA LEU A 163 -8.93 -5.64 2.06
C LEU A 163 -9.54 -4.97 0.82
N LEU A 164 -10.46 -5.64 0.12
CA LEU A 164 -11.23 -5.01 -0.96
C LEU A 164 -12.06 -3.83 -0.46
N TYR A 165 -12.78 -4.01 0.65
CA TYR A 165 -13.53 -2.92 1.27
C TYR A 165 -12.61 -1.75 1.63
N SER A 166 -11.43 -2.03 2.20
CA SER A 166 -10.46 -1.00 2.59
C SER A 166 -9.96 -0.19 1.41
N LEU A 167 -9.58 -0.87 0.31
CA LEU A 167 -9.09 -0.20 -0.89
C LEU A 167 -10.19 0.57 -1.61
N GLN A 168 -11.41 0.02 -1.64
CA GLN A 168 -12.56 0.72 -2.20
C GLN A 168 -12.86 2.00 -1.40
N PHE A 169 -12.82 1.93 -0.08
CA PHE A 169 -13.00 3.10 0.79
C PHE A 169 -11.97 4.19 0.48
N ILE A 170 -10.69 3.83 0.33
CA ILE A 170 -9.61 4.76 -0.05
C ILE A 170 -9.87 5.40 -1.41
N LEU A 171 -10.27 4.61 -2.41
CA LEU A 171 -10.56 5.10 -3.76
C LEU A 171 -11.74 6.08 -3.77
N GLU A 172 -12.73 5.89 -2.91
CA GLU A 172 -13.91 6.77 -2.81
C GLU A 172 -13.65 8.05 -2.01
N HIS A 173 -12.90 7.95 -0.90
CA HIS A 173 -12.77 9.03 0.08
C HIS A 173 -11.42 9.77 0.02
N SER A 174 -10.50 9.33 -0.82
CA SER A 174 -9.18 9.98 -1.00
C SER A 174 -8.85 10.27 -2.45
N SER A 175 -9.80 10.12 -3.38
CA SER A 175 -9.58 10.26 -4.83
C SER A 175 -8.93 11.59 -5.22
N ASP A 176 -9.35 12.69 -4.60
CA ASP A 176 -8.88 14.06 -4.91
C ASP A 176 -7.43 14.31 -4.46
N SER A 177 -6.91 13.46 -3.58
CA SER A 177 -5.54 13.49 -3.08
C SER A 177 -4.64 12.44 -3.75
N LEU A 178 -5.21 11.59 -4.60
CA LEU A 178 -4.48 10.61 -5.40
C LEU A 178 -4.08 11.21 -6.75
N LEU A 179 -2.85 10.93 -7.18
CA LEU A 179 -2.40 11.28 -8.52
C LEU A 179 -3.01 10.31 -9.53
N TRP A 180 -3.84 10.85 -10.41
CA TRP A 180 -4.39 10.13 -11.55
C TRP A 180 -3.68 10.62 -12.82
N PRO A 181 -3.10 9.74 -13.66
CA PRO A 181 -2.66 10.15 -14.98
C PRO A 181 -3.90 10.65 -15.73
N ASN A 182 -3.78 11.83 -16.34
CA ASN A 182 -4.83 12.40 -17.17
C ASN A 182 -5.32 11.34 -18.16
N ARG A 183 -6.65 11.14 -18.23
CA ARG A 183 -7.27 10.36 -19.29
C ARG A 183 -7.06 11.15 -20.60
N THR A 184 -5.98 10.83 -21.32
CA THR A 184 -5.89 11.12 -22.76
C THR A 184 -6.89 10.28 -23.53
#